data_AF-A0A0N4XGL4-F1
#
_entry.id   AF-A0A0N4XGL4-F1
#
_cell.length_a   1.000
_cell.length_b   1.000
_cell.length_c   1.000
_cell.angle_alpha   90.00
_cell.angle_beta   90.00
_cell.angle_gamma   90.00
#
_symmetry.space_group_name_H-M   'P 1'
#
loop_
_entity.id
_entity.type
_entity.pdbx_description
1 polymer ?
#
loop_
_entity_poly.entity_id
_entity_poly.type
_entity_poly.pdbx_seq_one_letter_code
_entity_poly.pdbx_strand_id
1 'polypeptide(L)'
;KIRFHRTISSSLQQLTELGFTEKDVDDVRGIFGDTNLYLLGVTVFVSSIHLLFDVLSFKNDISFWRDRESMVGLSTKALLWRCFSYTVIFFYLKDQETSLLVIVPAGISVVIEFWKLKKAFKVSFSWSGLKFGEHSAEEQETDAFDNEAMKYLAYLMTPLCIGGALYSLMYVPHKSWYSWVLESMANGVYAFGFLFMLPQLFVNYKLKSVAHLPWRAFTYKAFNTFIDDLFADDIVFLIYLYQRYLYPVDPTRLNEFGQKGDETESKPLTATKTTVEKKEEIISGSEGVRARKKPKKID
;
A
#
# COMPACT_ATOMS: atom_id res chain seq x y z
N LYS A 1 -12.36 -2.40 39.60
CA LYS A 1 -13.43 -3.38 39.20
C LYS A 1 -14.84 -2.88 39.50
N ILE A 2 -15.21 -2.57 40.75
CA ILE A 2 -16.60 -2.18 41.11
C ILE A 2 -17.08 -0.88 40.43
N ARG A 3 -16.26 0.18 40.41
CA ARG A 3 -16.60 1.43 39.69
C ARG A 3 -16.78 1.21 38.17
N PHE A 4 -15.89 0.44 37.57
CA PHE A 4 -15.92 0.11 36.14
C PHE A 4 -17.20 -0.66 35.76
N HIS A 5 -17.58 -1.68 36.54
CA HIS A 5 -18.83 -2.39 36.32
C HIS A 5 -20.06 -1.50 36.49
N ARG A 6 -20.07 -0.60 37.48
CA ARG A 6 -21.20 0.33 37.68
C ARG A 6 -21.34 1.32 36.52
N THR A 7 -20.22 1.81 35.98
CA THR A 7 -20.21 2.66 34.78
C THR A 7 -20.69 1.90 33.55
N ILE A 8 -20.20 0.67 33.33
CA ILE A 8 -20.65 -0.17 32.21
C ILE A 8 -22.12 -0.50 32.32
N SER A 9 -22.62 -0.91 33.49
CA SER A 9 -24.05 -1.21 33.68
C SER A 9 -24.93 0.00 33.39
N SER A 10 -24.50 1.21 33.79
CA SER A 10 -25.20 2.45 33.46
C SER A 10 -25.17 2.77 31.96
N SER A 11 -24.05 2.51 31.27
CA SER A 11 -23.93 2.72 29.83
C SER A 11 -24.72 1.68 29.02
N LEU A 12 -24.78 0.43 29.48
CA LEU A 12 -25.60 -0.63 28.88
C LEU A 12 -27.09 -0.30 28.98
N GLN A 13 -27.54 0.26 30.12
CA GLN A 13 -28.92 0.74 30.28
C GLN A 13 -29.27 1.87 29.29
N GLN A 14 -28.33 2.78 29.04
CA GLN A 14 -28.50 3.85 28.04
C GLN A 14 -28.60 3.29 26.62
N LEU A 15 -27.88 2.20 26.29
CA LEU A 15 -28.02 1.54 24.98
C LEU A 15 -29.42 0.95 24.80
N THR A 16 -30.00 0.36 25.85
CA THR A 16 -31.40 -0.12 25.82
C THR A 16 -32.38 1.05 25.60
N GLU A 17 -32.16 2.20 26.24
CA GLU A 17 -32.97 3.41 26.04
C GLU A 17 -32.85 4.00 24.63
N LEU A 18 -31.71 3.80 23.97
CA LEU A 18 -31.48 4.18 22.56
C LEU A 18 -32.08 3.18 21.55
N GLY A 19 -32.74 2.12 22.02
CA GLY A 19 -33.45 1.15 21.19
C GLY A 19 -32.66 -0.10 20.80
N PHE A 20 -31.51 -0.36 21.45
CA PHE A 20 -30.80 -1.64 21.28
C PHE A 20 -31.60 -2.79 21.91
N THR A 21 -31.54 -3.97 21.30
CA THR A 21 -32.23 -5.14 21.82
C THR A 21 -31.52 -5.68 23.06
N GLU A 22 -32.24 -6.38 23.96
CA GLU A 22 -31.61 -7.02 25.13
C GLU A 22 -30.50 -7.99 24.74
N LYS A 23 -30.62 -8.62 23.56
CA LYS A 23 -29.57 -9.47 22.98
C LYS A 23 -28.30 -8.67 22.70
N ASP A 24 -28.40 -7.51 22.06
CA ASP A 24 -27.24 -6.66 21.76
C ASP A 24 -26.55 -6.19 23.05
N VAL A 25 -27.35 -5.90 24.08
CA VAL A 25 -26.87 -5.47 25.40
C VAL A 25 -26.14 -6.62 26.11
N ASP A 26 -26.65 -7.84 26.03
CA ASP A 26 -26.00 -9.04 26.59
C ASP A 26 -24.73 -9.40 25.82
N ASP A 27 -24.70 -9.25 24.50
CA ASP A 27 -23.50 -9.46 23.68
C ASP A 27 -22.39 -8.46 24.06
N VAL A 28 -22.72 -7.17 24.22
CA VAL A 28 -21.78 -6.15 24.71
C VAL A 28 -21.33 -6.47 26.14
N ARG A 29 -22.24 -6.92 27.00
CA ARG A 29 -21.90 -7.31 28.37
C ARG A 29 -20.92 -8.49 28.40
N GLY A 30 -21.09 -9.49 27.53
CA GLY A 30 -20.17 -10.62 27.38
C GLY A 30 -18.78 -10.17 26.92
N ILE A 31 -18.71 -9.24 25.96
CA ILE A 31 -17.43 -8.68 25.48
C ILE A 31 -16.65 -8.02 26.62
N PHE A 32 -17.29 -7.20 27.46
CA PHE A 32 -16.61 -6.50 28.56
C PHE A 32 -16.49 -7.30 29.87
N GLY A 33 -17.31 -8.34 30.04
CA GLY A 33 -17.36 -9.17 31.24
C GLY A 33 -16.43 -10.37 31.18
N ASP A 34 -16.42 -11.09 30.04
CA ASP A 34 -15.75 -12.38 29.90
C ASP A 34 -14.40 -12.28 29.17
N THR A 35 -14.13 -11.16 28.49
CA THR A 35 -12.85 -10.92 27.79
C THR A 35 -11.84 -10.19 28.69
N ASN A 36 -10.56 -10.55 28.60
CA ASN A 36 -9.49 -9.78 29.24
C ASN A 36 -9.48 -8.34 28.69
N LEU A 37 -9.84 -7.37 29.52
CA LEU A 37 -9.88 -5.95 29.18
C LEU A 37 -8.60 -5.42 28.53
N TYR A 38 -7.44 -5.97 28.89
CA TYR A 38 -6.17 -5.62 28.25
C TYR A 38 -6.12 -6.09 26.79
N LEU A 39 -6.51 -7.35 26.53
CA LEU A 39 -6.59 -7.88 25.18
C LEU A 39 -7.63 -7.13 24.34
N LEU A 40 -8.81 -6.85 24.91
CA LEU A 40 -9.84 -6.07 24.22
C LEU A 40 -9.35 -4.67 23.84
N GLY A 41 -8.68 -3.98 24.76
CA GLY A 41 -8.09 -2.67 24.52
C GLY A 41 -7.04 -2.69 23.40
N VAL A 42 -6.17 -3.70 23.41
CA VAL A 42 -5.17 -3.90 22.34
C VAL A 42 -5.85 -4.18 21.00
N THR A 43 -6.85 -5.06 20.96
CA THR A 43 -7.60 -5.39 19.73
C THR A 43 -8.26 -4.15 19.13
N VAL A 44 -8.94 -3.34 19.94
CA VAL A 44 -9.57 -2.08 19.47
C VAL A 44 -8.52 -1.10 18.96
N PHE A 45 -7.39 -0.99 19.65
CA PHE A 45 -6.29 -0.10 19.25
C PHE A 45 -5.67 -0.53 17.92
N VAL A 46 -5.29 -1.80 17.77
CA VAL A 46 -4.72 -2.35 16.52
C VAL A 46 -5.71 -2.21 15.37
N SER A 47 -6.98 -2.56 15.60
CA SER A 47 -8.08 -2.39 14.63
C SER A 47 -8.24 -0.94 14.16
N SER A 48 -8.11 0.01 15.08
CA SER A 48 -8.22 1.45 14.77
C SER A 48 -7.04 1.94 13.94
N ILE A 49 -5.82 1.48 14.24
CA ILE A 49 -4.62 1.78 13.46
C ILE A 49 -4.71 1.19 12.06
N HIS A 50 -5.16 -0.07 11.94
CA HIS A 50 -5.33 -0.73 10.66
C HIS A 50 -6.30 0.04 9.76
N LEU A 51 -7.48 0.41 10.29
CA LEU A 51 -8.45 1.23 9.56
C LEU A 51 -7.90 2.60 9.15
N LEU A 52 -7.09 3.23 10.00
CA LEU A 52 -6.44 4.49 9.68
C LEU A 52 -5.48 4.34 8.49
N PHE A 53 -4.67 3.28 8.48
CA PHE A 53 -3.74 3.05 7.37
C PHE A 53 -4.45 2.70 6.07
N ASP A 54 -5.55 1.96 6.10
CA ASP A 54 -6.39 1.72 4.93
C ASP A 54 -6.89 3.04 4.32
N VAL A 55 -7.43 3.94 5.16
CA VAL A 55 -7.92 5.25 4.70
C VAL A 55 -6.79 6.09 4.10
N LEU A 56 -5.60 6.08 4.72
CA LEU A 56 -4.43 6.81 4.20
C LEU A 56 -3.94 6.22 2.88
N SER A 57 -3.93 4.89 2.75
CA SER A 57 -3.60 4.18 1.53
C SER A 57 -4.56 4.55 0.41
N PHE A 58 -5.88 4.47 0.64
CA PHE A 58 -6.90 4.85 -0.34
C PHE A 58 -6.79 6.31 -0.75
N LYS A 59 -6.61 7.21 0.21
CA LYS A 59 -6.45 8.64 -0.07
C LYS A 59 -5.24 8.89 -0.97
N ASN A 60 -4.10 8.26 -0.66
CA ASN A 60 -2.88 8.42 -1.45
C ASN A 60 -3.07 7.89 -2.87
N ASP A 61 -3.70 6.71 -3.01
CA ASP A 61 -3.93 6.07 -4.29
C ASP A 61 -4.92 6.84 -5.18
N ILE A 62 -6.06 7.27 -4.61
CA ILE A 62 -7.02 8.14 -5.30
C ILE A 62 -6.35 9.45 -5.71
N SER A 63 -5.57 10.07 -4.82
CA SER A 63 -4.87 11.32 -5.12
C SER A 63 -3.87 11.15 -6.27
N PHE A 64 -3.15 10.02 -6.32
CA PHE A 64 -2.21 9.73 -7.39
C PHE A 64 -2.92 9.58 -8.76
N TRP A 65 -4.06 8.89 -8.78
CA TRP A 65 -4.78 8.62 -10.01
C TRP A 65 -5.71 9.74 -10.46
N ARG A 66 -6.20 10.61 -9.57
CA ARG A 66 -7.25 11.60 -9.90
C ARG A 66 -6.78 12.59 -10.96
N ASP A 67 -5.57 13.12 -10.80
CA ASP A 67 -5.09 14.26 -11.59
C ASP A 67 -4.14 13.83 -12.75
N ARG A 68 -3.92 12.52 -12.94
CA ARG A 68 -3.05 11.97 -13.99
C ARG A 68 -3.78 11.82 -15.33
N GLU A 69 -3.23 12.40 -16.40
CA GLU A 69 -3.76 12.27 -17.78
C GLU A 69 -2.95 11.29 -18.64
N SER A 70 -1.64 11.19 -18.42
CA SER A 70 -0.76 10.24 -19.13
C SER A 70 -0.67 8.91 -18.40
N MET A 71 -0.87 7.80 -19.14
CA MET A 71 -0.70 6.44 -18.62
C MET A 71 0.69 5.87 -18.92
N VAL A 72 1.60 6.68 -19.48
CA VAL A 72 3.01 6.29 -19.71
C VAL A 72 3.64 5.82 -18.40
N GLY A 73 4.32 4.67 -18.47
CA GLY A 73 4.93 3.99 -17.33
C GLY A 73 3.99 3.08 -16.52
N LEU A 74 2.68 3.04 -16.82
CA LEU A 74 1.74 2.14 -16.16
C LEU A 74 1.38 0.96 -17.07
N SER A 75 1.64 -0.26 -16.59
CA SER A 75 1.26 -1.48 -17.29
C SER A 75 -0.25 -1.72 -17.19
N THR A 76 -0.93 -1.66 -18.34
CA THR A 76 -2.39 -1.86 -18.42
C THR A 76 -2.77 -3.30 -18.07
N LYS A 77 -1.89 -4.26 -18.39
CA LYS A 77 -2.02 -5.67 -18.01
C LYS A 77 -1.90 -5.87 -16.50
N ALA A 78 -0.95 -5.19 -15.86
CA ALA A 78 -0.82 -5.22 -14.40
C ALA A 78 -2.05 -4.64 -13.71
N LEU A 79 -2.64 -3.57 -14.26
CA LEU A 79 -3.88 -2.98 -13.74
C LEU A 79 -5.08 -3.94 -13.87
N LEU A 80 -5.23 -4.61 -15.02
CA LEU A 80 -6.25 -5.66 -15.20
C LEU A 80 -6.06 -6.80 -14.19
N TRP A 81 -4.83 -7.30 -14.05
CA TRP A 81 -4.50 -8.37 -13.11
C TRP A 81 -4.81 -7.97 -11.67
N ARG A 82 -4.48 -6.73 -11.28
CA ARG A 82 -4.78 -6.21 -9.95
C ARG A 82 -6.29 -6.11 -9.73
N CYS A 83 -7.04 -5.57 -10.68
CA CYS A 83 -8.51 -5.50 -10.59
C CYS A 83 -9.14 -6.90 -10.44
N PHE A 84 -8.67 -7.89 -11.20
CA PHE A 84 -9.08 -9.29 -11.08
C PHE A 84 -8.74 -9.85 -9.69
N SER A 85 -7.51 -9.66 -9.24
CA SER A 85 -7.01 -10.14 -7.95
C SER A 85 -7.84 -9.60 -6.78
N TYR A 86 -8.05 -8.28 -6.69
CA TYR A 86 -8.88 -7.68 -5.63
C TYR A 86 -10.31 -8.20 -5.65
N THR A 87 -10.88 -8.44 -6.83
CA THR A 87 -12.24 -8.98 -6.96
C THR A 87 -12.32 -10.40 -6.41
N VAL A 88 -11.37 -11.27 -6.79
CA VAL A 88 -11.29 -12.65 -6.29
C VAL A 88 -11.12 -12.67 -4.78
N ILE A 89 -10.19 -11.88 -4.24
CA ILE A 89 -9.93 -11.82 -2.80
C ILE A 89 -11.16 -11.31 -2.04
N PHE A 90 -11.86 -10.30 -2.54
CA PHE A 90 -13.09 -9.82 -1.91
C PHE A 90 -14.17 -10.90 -1.80
N PHE A 91 -14.41 -11.66 -2.88
CA PHE A 91 -15.37 -12.75 -2.86
C PHE A 91 -14.92 -13.91 -1.96
N TYR A 92 -13.63 -14.21 -1.93
CA TYR A 92 -13.05 -15.19 -1.01
C TYR A 92 -13.25 -14.78 0.45
N LEU A 93 -12.92 -13.54 0.83
CA LEU A 93 -13.11 -13.04 2.20
C LEU A 93 -14.58 -13.08 2.63
N LYS A 94 -15.49 -12.80 1.69
CA LYS A 94 -16.94 -12.92 1.92
C LYS A 94 -17.39 -14.37 2.13
N ASP A 95 -16.87 -15.32 1.34
CA ASP A 95 -17.18 -16.76 1.48
C ASP A 95 -16.62 -17.35 2.80
N GLN A 96 -15.51 -16.79 3.30
CA GLN A 96 -14.93 -17.13 4.59
C GLN A 96 -15.61 -16.42 5.78
N GLU A 97 -16.68 -15.65 5.55
CA GLU A 97 -17.39 -14.90 6.61
C GLU A 97 -16.45 -14.02 7.45
N THR A 98 -15.46 -13.41 6.79
CA THR A 98 -14.46 -12.56 7.43
C THR A 98 -15.13 -11.34 8.10
N SER A 99 -14.48 -10.79 9.12
CA SER A 99 -14.98 -9.60 9.81
C SER A 99 -15.24 -8.42 8.86
N LEU A 100 -16.27 -7.64 9.16
CA LEU A 100 -16.61 -6.43 8.38
C LEU A 100 -15.46 -5.42 8.35
N LEU A 101 -14.61 -5.42 9.39
CA LEU A 101 -13.43 -4.57 9.46
C LEU A 101 -12.48 -4.80 8.28
N VAL A 102 -12.38 -6.04 7.79
CA VAL A 102 -11.50 -6.39 6.66
C VAL A 102 -12.29 -6.37 5.33
N ILE A 103 -13.53 -6.85 5.33
CA ILE A 103 -14.36 -6.91 4.11
C ILE A 103 -14.68 -5.50 3.56
N VAL A 104 -14.95 -4.52 4.42
CA VAL A 104 -15.34 -3.17 3.98
C VAL A 104 -14.17 -2.47 3.25
N PRO A 105 -12.95 -2.38 3.82
CA PRO A 105 -11.77 -1.88 3.09
C PRO A 105 -11.46 -2.66 1.81
N ALA A 106 -11.59 -3.99 1.82
CA ALA A 106 -11.39 -4.81 0.62
C ALA A 106 -12.41 -4.44 -0.48
N GLY A 107 -13.68 -4.24 -0.13
CA GLY A 107 -14.72 -3.79 -1.06
C GLY A 107 -14.45 -2.40 -1.64
N ILE A 108 -14.01 -1.45 -0.80
CA ILE A 108 -13.59 -0.12 -1.25
C ILE A 108 -12.43 -0.23 -2.24
N SER A 109 -11.45 -1.09 -1.95
CA SER A 109 -10.30 -1.34 -2.84
C SER A 109 -10.73 -1.83 -4.21
N VAL A 110 -11.68 -2.77 -4.28
CA VAL A 110 -12.25 -3.26 -5.54
C VAL A 110 -12.86 -2.10 -6.34
N VAL A 111 -13.67 -1.26 -5.71
CA VAL A 111 -14.30 -0.10 -6.37
C VAL A 111 -13.26 0.87 -6.91
N ILE A 112 -12.20 1.15 -6.13
CA ILE A 112 -11.09 1.99 -6.55
C ILE A 112 -10.36 1.39 -7.76
N GLU A 113 -10.09 0.09 -7.77
CA GLU A 113 -9.45 -0.59 -8.91
C GLU A 113 -10.31 -0.52 -10.18
N PHE A 114 -11.62 -0.75 -10.09
CA PHE A 114 -12.52 -0.58 -11.23
C PHE A 114 -12.55 0.85 -11.76
N TRP A 115 -12.53 1.85 -10.86
CA TRP A 115 -12.43 3.26 -11.27
C TRP A 115 -11.14 3.55 -12.03
N LYS A 116 -9.99 3.05 -11.54
CA LYS A 116 -8.70 3.17 -12.25
C LYS A 116 -8.72 2.48 -13.59
N LEU A 117 -9.28 1.27 -13.66
CA LEU A 117 -9.40 0.51 -14.89
C LEU A 117 -10.21 1.29 -15.94
N LYS A 118 -11.37 1.82 -15.54
CA LYS A 118 -12.19 2.67 -16.41
C LYS A 118 -11.41 3.89 -16.91
N LYS A 119 -10.63 4.52 -16.04
CA LYS A 119 -9.81 5.69 -16.38
C LYS A 119 -8.66 5.33 -17.34
N ALA A 120 -7.92 4.26 -17.05
CA ALA A 120 -6.75 3.82 -17.82
C ALA A 120 -7.10 3.38 -19.24
N PHE A 121 -8.19 2.63 -19.41
CA PHE A 121 -8.67 2.19 -20.72
C PHE A 121 -9.36 3.31 -21.53
N LYS A 122 -9.40 4.54 -20.98
CA LYS A 122 -10.08 5.71 -21.57
C LYS A 122 -11.48 5.34 -22.08
N VAL A 123 -12.20 4.46 -21.35
CA VAL A 123 -13.46 3.89 -21.83
C VAL A 123 -14.50 5.00 -21.89
N SER A 124 -14.75 5.49 -23.10
CA SER A 124 -15.86 6.40 -23.37
C SER A 124 -17.12 5.56 -23.62
N PHE A 125 -18.11 5.69 -22.74
CA PHE A 125 -19.40 5.03 -22.92
C PHE A 125 -20.20 5.85 -23.93
N SER A 126 -20.17 5.45 -25.20
CA SER A 126 -21.05 5.99 -26.24
C SER A 126 -22.25 5.07 -26.40
N TRP A 127 -23.43 5.64 -26.67
CA TRP A 127 -24.67 4.91 -26.99
C TRP A 127 -24.55 3.94 -28.19
N SER A 128 -23.40 3.92 -28.88
CA SER A 128 -23.08 3.05 -30.02
C SER A 128 -22.01 1.96 -29.73
N GLY A 129 -21.60 1.75 -28.47
CA GLY A 129 -20.69 0.65 -28.08
C GLY A 129 -19.41 1.10 -27.36
N LEU A 130 -18.65 0.10 -26.87
CA LEU A 130 -17.41 0.26 -26.12
C LEU A 130 -16.28 0.71 -27.07
N LYS A 131 -15.71 1.92 -26.87
CA LYS A 131 -14.52 2.38 -27.60
C LYS A 131 -13.31 2.44 -26.66
N PHE A 132 -12.29 1.66 -26.97
CA PHE A 132 -10.98 1.74 -26.33
C PHE A 132 -10.15 2.83 -27.01
N GLY A 133 -9.46 3.67 -26.24
CA GLY A 133 -8.54 4.67 -26.78
C GLY A 133 -7.25 4.03 -27.30
N GLU A 134 -6.61 4.64 -28.31
CA GLU A 134 -5.31 4.18 -28.81
C GLU A 134 -4.20 4.43 -27.78
N HIS A 135 -3.37 3.42 -27.57
CA HIS A 135 -2.17 3.48 -26.73
C HIS A 135 -1.02 4.14 -27.49
N SER A 136 -0.26 5.02 -26.84
CA SER A 136 0.90 5.69 -27.47
C SER A 136 2.05 4.69 -27.71
N ALA A 137 2.97 5.00 -28.63
CA ALA A 137 4.11 4.14 -28.94
C ALA A 137 5.01 3.86 -27.71
N GLU A 138 5.11 4.84 -26.81
CA GLU A 138 5.89 4.76 -25.55
C GLU A 138 5.19 3.85 -24.50
N GLU A 139 3.86 3.78 -24.52
CA GLU A 139 3.09 2.82 -23.71
C GLU A 139 3.30 1.38 -24.21
N GLN A 140 3.44 1.18 -25.52
CA GLN A 140 3.69 -0.14 -26.12
C GLN A 140 5.10 -0.67 -25.84
N GLU A 141 6.12 0.19 -25.81
CA GLU A 141 7.49 -0.23 -25.43
C GLU A 141 7.57 -0.68 -23.97
N THR A 142 6.85 0.00 -23.06
CA THR A 142 6.78 -0.38 -21.65
C THR A 142 6.14 -1.78 -21.49
N ASP A 143 5.07 -2.05 -22.25
CA ASP A 143 4.39 -3.35 -22.26
C ASP A 143 5.23 -4.50 -22.86
N ALA A 144 6.25 -4.19 -23.66
CA ALA A 144 7.11 -5.19 -24.30
C ALA A 144 8.15 -5.78 -23.34
N PHE A 145 8.74 -4.96 -22.45
CA PHE A 145 9.71 -5.43 -21.45
C PHE A 145 9.06 -6.31 -20.38
N ASP A 146 7.81 -6.03 -20.01
CA ASP A 146 7.05 -6.87 -19.07
C ASP A 146 6.74 -8.25 -19.65
N ASN A 147 6.51 -8.38 -20.96
CA ASN A 147 6.01 -9.63 -21.56
C ASN A 147 6.95 -10.84 -21.40
N GLU A 148 8.26 -10.64 -21.40
CA GLU A 148 9.20 -11.77 -21.39
C GLU A 148 9.32 -12.41 -20.00
N ALA A 149 9.53 -11.61 -18.96
CA ALA A 149 9.57 -12.10 -17.58
C ALA A 149 8.23 -12.69 -17.13
N MET A 150 7.11 -12.05 -17.52
CA MET A 150 5.76 -12.50 -17.22
C MET A 150 5.44 -13.84 -17.89
N LYS A 151 5.95 -14.10 -19.10
CA LYS A 151 5.70 -15.35 -19.83
C LYS A 151 6.35 -16.55 -19.16
N TYR A 152 7.62 -16.44 -18.76
CA TYR A 152 8.30 -17.52 -18.02
C TYR A 152 7.65 -17.75 -16.66
N LEU A 153 7.26 -16.67 -15.97
CA LEU A 153 6.57 -16.76 -14.70
C LEU A 153 5.22 -17.47 -14.82
N ALA A 154 4.42 -17.14 -15.84
CA ALA A 154 3.14 -17.79 -16.12
C ALA A 154 3.31 -19.28 -16.46
N TYR A 155 4.36 -19.65 -17.19
CA TYR A 155 4.64 -21.06 -17.52
C TYR A 155 4.96 -21.90 -16.28
N LEU A 156 5.67 -21.33 -15.30
CA LEU A 156 5.94 -21.98 -14.02
C LEU A 156 4.68 -22.00 -13.13
N MET A 157 3.88 -20.93 -13.15
CA MET A 157 2.75 -20.77 -12.23
C MET A 157 1.50 -21.52 -12.59
N THR A 158 1.20 -21.64 -13.88
CA THR A 158 0.03 -22.37 -14.34
C THR A 158 -0.01 -23.82 -13.80
N PRO A 159 1.06 -24.64 -13.93
CA PRO A 159 1.05 -26.00 -13.40
C PRO A 159 1.05 -26.04 -11.86
N LEU A 160 1.68 -25.08 -11.17
CA LEU A 160 1.68 -25.03 -9.71
C LEU A 160 0.28 -24.72 -9.15
N CYS A 161 -0.42 -23.75 -9.74
CA CYS A 161 -1.79 -23.40 -9.34
C CYS A 161 -2.76 -24.55 -9.64
N ILE A 162 -2.64 -25.18 -10.80
CA ILE A 162 -3.47 -26.35 -11.15
C ILE A 162 -3.19 -27.52 -10.21
N GLY A 163 -1.92 -27.82 -9.96
CA GLY A 163 -1.51 -28.88 -9.03
C GLY A 163 -2.02 -28.62 -7.61
N GLY A 164 -1.89 -27.38 -7.12
CA GLY A 164 -2.41 -26.97 -5.82
C GLY A 164 -3.93 -27.07 -5.73
N ALA A 165 -4.66 -26.63 -6.77
CA ALA A 165 -6.12 -26.74 -6.83
C ALA A 165 -6.60 -28.20 -6.84
N LEU A 166 -5.93 -29.08 -7.62
CA LEU A 166 -6.23 -30.51 -7.65
C LEU A 166 -5.89 -31.21 -6.33
N TYR A 167 -4.74 -30.88 -5.73
CA TYR A 167 -4.38 -31.39 -4.42
C TYR A 167 -5.42 -30.99 -3.37
N SER A 168 -5.80 -29.70 -3.34
CA SER A 168 -6.85 -29.20 -2.47
C SER A 168 -8.15 -29.98 -2.68
N LEU A 169 -8.58 -30.16 -3.93
CA LEU A 169 -9.81 -30.89 -4.24
C LEU A 169 -9.81 -32.34 -3.74
N MET A 170 -8.66 -33.01 -3.78
CA MET A 170 -8.53 -34.42 -3.39
C MET A 170 -8.36 -34.61 -1.88
N TYR A 171 -7.70 -33.68 -1.19
CA TYR A 171 -7.23 -33.90 0.18
C TYR A 171 -7.79 -32.91 1.21
N VAL A 172 -8.40 -31.81 0.79
CA VAL A 172 -8.95 -30.77 1.69
C VAL A 172 -10.48 -30.81 1.62
N PRO A 173 -11.18 -30.82 2.76
CA PRO A 173 -12.64 -30.73 2.77
C PRO A 173 -13.08 -29.30 2.41
N HIS A 174 -13.98 -29.18 1.43
CA HIS A 174 -14.54 -27.89 1.00
C HIS A 174 -16.04 -27.80 1.29
N LYS A 175 -16.51 -26.60 1.66
CA LYS A 175 -17.93 -26.33 1.94
C LYS A 175 -18.81 -26.58 0.70
N SER A 176 -18.31 -26.21 -0.47
CA SER A 176 -19.00 -26.33 -1.75
C SER A 176 -18.02 -26.24 -2.91
N TRP A 177 -18.46 -26.60 -4.11
CA TRP A 177 -17.70 -26.37 -5.34
C TRP A 177 -17.39 -24.89 -5.56
N TYR A 178 -18.30 -23.99 -5.17
CA TYR A 178 -18.09 -22.54 -5.26
C TYR A 178 -16.95 -22.09 -4.34
N SER A 179 -16.97 -22.53 -3.08
CA SER A 179 -15.92 -22.22 -2.10
C SER A 179 -14.57 -22.79 -2.53
N TRP A 180 -14.54 -24.01 -3.08
CA TRP A 180 -13.30 -24.61 -3.61
C TRP A 180 -12.71 -23.81 -4.78
N VAL A 181 -13.55 -23.38 -5.73
CA VAL A 181 -13.08 -22.56 -6.87
C VAL A 181 -12.55 -21.22 -6.35
N LEU A 182 -13.27 -20.54 -5.47
CA LEU A 182 -12.81 -19.27 -4.90
C LEU A 182 -11.52 -19.40 -4.11
N GLU A 183 -11.41 -20.42 -3.28
CA GLU A 183 -10.20 -20.70 -2.49
C GLU A 183 -9.01 -21.02 -3.41
N SER A 184 -9.22 -21.83 -4.45
CA SER A 184 -8.19 -22.12 -5.45
C SER A 184 -7.76 -20.89 -6.22
N MET A 185 -8.71 -20.02 -6.60
CA MET A 185 -8.43 -18.75 -7.26
C MET A 185 -7.69 -17.78 -6.33
N ALA A 186 -8.09 -17.68 -5.06
CA ALA A 186 -7.44 -16.84 -4.07
C ALA A 186 -5.99 -17.29 -3.83
N ASN A 187 -5.76 -18.59 -3.62
CA ASN A 187 -4.43 -19.18 -3.50
C ASN A 187 -3.57 -18.90 -4.74
N GLY A 188 -4.15 -19.03 -5.94
CA GLY A 188 -3.49 -18.65 -7.18
C GLY A 188 -3.11 -17.18 -7.19
N VAL A 189 -4.04 -16.28 -6.87
CA VAL A 189 -3.80 -14.83 -6.80
C VAL A 189 -2.70 -14.49 -5.79
N TYR A 190 -2.68 -15.11 -4.61
CA TYR A 190 -1.61 -14.93 -3.62
C TYR A 190 -0.26 -15.39 -4.17
N ALA A 191 -0.19 -16.59 -4.77
CA ALA A 191 1.04 -17.11 -5.36
C ALA A 191 1.57 -16.23 -6.51
N PHE A 192 0.69 -15.77 -7.41
CA PHE A 192 1.04 -14.85 -8.48
C PHE A 192 1.46 -13.47 -7.93
N GLY A 193 0.75 -12.96 -6.92
CA GLY A 193 1.08 -11.69 -6.26
C GLY A 193 2.46 -11.70 -5.63
N PHE A 194 2.80 -12.77 -4.90
CA PHE A 194 4.14 -12.99 -4.36
C PHE A 194 5.21 -12.98 -5.45
N LEU A 195 4.97 -13.69 -6.54
CA LEU A 195 5.94 -13.82 -7.61
C LEU A 195 6.09 -12.58 -8.49
N PHE A 196 5.05 -11.77 -8.64
CA PHE A 196 5.16 -10.48 -9.33
C PHE A 196 6.07 -9.49 -8.60
N MET A 197 6.41 -9.74 -7.33
CA MET A 197 7.43 -8.97 -6.61
C MET A 197 8.87 -9.41 -6.95
N LEU A 198 9.09 -10.62 -7.48
CA LEU A 198 10.43 -11.13 -7.78
C LEU A 198 11.15 -10.44 -8.95
N PRO A 199 10.49 -10.08 -10.08
CA PRO A 199 11.13 -9.33 -11.14
C PRO A 199 11.79 -8.04 -10.65
N GLN A 200 11.14 -7.32 -9.73
CA GLN A 200 11.70 -6.09 -9.15
C GLN A 200 12.99 -6.38 -8.36
N LEU A 201 13.00 -7.43 -7.52
CA LEU A 201 14.20 -7.86 -6.80
C LEU A 201 15.33 -8.27 -7.74
N PHE A 202 15.01 -8.98 -8.83
CA PHE A 202 15.97 -9.40 -9.83
C PHE A 202 16.58 -8.21 -10.57
N VAL A 203 15.75 -7.28 -11.04
CA VAL A 203 16.19 -6.07 -11.74
C VAL A 203 17.05 -5.20 -10.82
N ASN A 204 16.66 -5.03 -9.56
CA ASN A 204 17.47 -4.30 -8.58
C ASN A 204 18.84 -4.94 -8.37
N TYR A 205 18.90 -6.27 -8.27
CA TYR A 205 20.15 -6.99 -8.16
C TYR A 205 21.02 -6.89 -9.42
N LYS A 206 20.43 -6.97 -10.61
CA LYS A 206 21.15 -6.90 -11.90
C LYS A 206 21.69 -5.50 -12.16
N LEU A 207 20.87 -4.46 -11.93
CA LEU A 207 21.21 -3.06 -12.19
C LEU A 207 21.98 -2.41 -11.04
N LYS A 208 22.07 -3.06 -9.88
CA LYS A 208 22.70 -2.51 -8.66
C LYS A 208 22.14 -1.13 -8.29
N SER A 209 20.86 -0.90 -8.56
CA SER A 209 20.11 0.31 -8.20
C SER A 209 18.69 -0.04 -7.80
N VAL A 210 18.01 0.83 -7.05
CA VAL A 210 16.60 0.67 -6.68
C VAL A 210 15.78 1.83 -7.23
N ALA A 211 14.61 1.56 -7.80
CA ALA A 211 13.73 2.60 -8.31
C ALA A 211 13.22 3.52 -7.19
N HIS A 212 13.03 4.80 -7.49
CA HIS A 212 12.47 5.75 -6.52
C HIS A 212 11.03 5.39 -6.16
N LEU A 213 10.78 5.01 -4.90
CA LEU A 213 9.42 4.77 -4.40
C LEU A 213 8.92 5.96 -3.58
N PRO A 214 7.65 6.37 -3.76
CA PRO A 214 7.03 7.40 -2.93
C PRO A 214 6.99 6.88 -1.49
N TRP A 215 7.83 7.46 -0.63
CA TRP A 215 8.08 6.96 0.72
C TRP A 215 6.79 6.82 1.53
N ARG A 216 5.85 7.76 1.36
CA ARG A 216 4.54 7.72 2.04
C ARG A 216 3.73 6.48 1.67
N ALA A 217 3.60 6.17 0.38
CA ALA A 217 2.83 5.03 -0.08
C ALA A 217 3.49 3.70 0.32
N PHE A 218 4.82 3.64 0.22
CA PHE A 218 5.59 2.47 0.64
C PHE A 218 5.46 2.20 2.13
N THR A 219 5.57 3.24 2.97
CA THR A 219 5.43 3.09 4.42
C THR A 219 4.02 2.65 4.81
N TYR A 220 2.96 3.19 4.19
CA TYR A 220 1.58 2.74 4.48
C TYR A 220 1.36 1.29 4.07
N LYS A 221 1.87 0.88 2.91
CA LYS A 221 1.77 -0.50 2.43
C LYS A 221 2.57 -1.47 3.30
N ALA A 222 3.78 -1.09 3.69
CA ALA A 222 4.65 -1.89 4.55
C ALA A 222 4.06 -2.12 5.95
N PHE A 223 3.43 -1.11 6.54
CA PHE A 223 2.76 -1.27 7.84
C PHE A 223 1.50 -2.13 7.74
N ASN A 224 0.75 -2.07 6.64
CA ASN A 224 -0.36 -3.00 6.41
C ASN A 224 0.16 -4.44 6.29
N THR A 225 1.16 -4.69 5.44
CA THR A 225 1.74 -6.03 5.26
C THR A 225 2.38 -6.57 6.55
N PHE A 226 3.08 -5.74 7.32
CA PHE A 226 3.69 -6.16 8.59
C PHE A 226 2.66 -6.49 9.68
N ILE A 227 1.52 -5.81 9.68
CA ILE A 227 0.41 -6.08 10.62
C ILE A 227 -0.38 -7.32 10.19
N ASP A 228 -0.53 -7.55 8.89
CA ASP A 228 -1.34 -8.65 8.34
C ASP A 228 -0.56 -9.97 8.23
N ASP A 229 0.74 -9.96 7.91
CA ASP A 229 1.49 -11.15 7.50
C ASP A 229 2.85 -11.32 8.22
N LEU A 230 2.81 -11.68 9.52
CA LEU A 230 4.00 -11.78 10.40
C LEU A 230 5.06 -12.85 10.02
N PHE A 231 4.88 -13.68 8.98
CA PHE A 231 5.77 -14.84 8.77
C PHE A 231 6.13 -15.25 7.33
N ALA A 232 5.52 -14.73 6.25
CA ALA A 232 5.82 -15.19 4.88
C ALA A 232 6.18 -14.05 3.91
N ASP A 233 5.37 -13.00 3.84
CA ASP A 233 5.61 -11.86 2.93
C ASP A 233 6.75 -10.94 3.42
N ASP A 234 7.14 -11.07 4.69
CA ASP A 234 8.27 -10.36 5.29
C ASP A 234 9.61 -10.68 4.61
N ILE A 235 9.86 -11.91 4.13
CA ILE A 235 11.18 -12.27 3.59
C ILE A 235 11.50 -11.48 2.32
N VAL A 236 10.54 -11.36 1.40
CA VAL A 236 10.70 -10.59 0.16
C VAL A 236 10.84 -9.10 0.47
N PHE A 237 10.04 -8.59 1.41
CA PHE A 237 10.13 -7.21 1.86
C PHE A 237 11.48 -6.90 2.54
N LEU A 238 12.00 -7.80 3.36
CA LEU A 238 13.31 -7.69 4.01
C LEU A 238 14.47 -7.76 2.99
N ILE A 239 14.38 -8.64 1.99
CA ILE A 239 15.35 -8.68 0.89
C ILE A 239 15.31 -7.36 0.11
N TYR A 240 14.12 -6.82 -0.14
CA TYR A 240 13.97 -5.53 -0.80
C TYR A 240 14.61 -4.40 0.03
N LEU A 241 14.36 -4.33 1.34
CA LEU A 241 14.98 -3.36 2.23
C LEU A 241 16.51 -3.52 2.27
N TYR A 242 16.99 -4.75 2.28
CA TYR A 242 18.43 -5.06 2.23
C TYR A 242 19.06 -4.57 0.92
N GLN A 243 18.42 -4.84 -0.22
CA GLN A 243 18.87 -4.32 -1.52
C GLN A 243 18.86 -2.79 -1.55
N ARG A 244 17.85 -2.16 -0.96
CA ARG A 244 17.75 -0.69 -0.87
C ARG A 244 18.84 -0.07 0.00
N TYR A 245 19.28 -0.76 1.04
CA TYR A 245 20.43 -0.35 1.86
C TYR A 245 21.74 -0.47 1.08
N LEU A 246 21.91 -1.52 0.28
CA LEU A 246 23.14 -1.80 -0.47
C LEU A 246 23.27 -0.97 -1.77
N TYR A 247 22.15 -0.66 -2.43
CA TYR A 247 22.12 -0.07 -3.77
C TYR A 247 21.56 1.37 -3.77
N PRO A 248 22.15 2.31 -4.54
CA PRO A 248 21.67 3.68 -4.65
C PRO A 248 20.28 3.77 -5.31
N VAL A 249 19.52 4.83 -4.97
CA VAL A 249 18.25 5.13 -5.65
C VAL A 249 18.56 5.71 -7.01
N ASP A 250 17.91 5.16 -8.03
CA ASP A 250 17.88 5.76 -9.34
C ASP A 250 16.53 6.49 -9.54
N PRO A 251 16.52 7.84 -9.56
CA PRO A 251 15.31 8.63 -9.77
C PRO A 251 14.80 8.55 -11.22
N THR A 252 15.62 8.13 -12.18
CA THR A 252 15.22 8.06 -13.59
C THR A 252 14.44 6.79 -13.92
N ARG A 253 14.55 5.76 -13.06
CA ARG A 253 13.84 4.50 -13.18
C ARG A 253 12.38 4.63 -12.78
N LEU A 254 11.52 4.04 -13.60
CA LEU A 254 10.10 3.83 -13.27
C LEU A 254 10.01 2.85 -12.10
N ASN A 255 9.24 3.23 -11.09
CA ASN A 255 8.88 2.33 -9.99
C ASN A 255 7.67 1.46 -10.34
N GLU A 256 7.28 0.57 -9.44
CA GLU A 256 6.12 -0.34 -9.58
C GLU A 256 4.78 0.39 -9.80
N PHE A 257 4.74 1.70 -9.57
CA PHE A 257 3.59 2.57 -9.78
C PHE A 257 3.73 3.45 -11.04
N GLY A 258 4.70 3.16 -11.90
CA GLY A 258 4.94 3.90 -13.14
C GLY A 258 5.40 5.34 -12.92
N GLN A 259 6.00 5.65 -11.77
CA GLN A 259 6.52 6.96 -11.44
C GLN A 259 8.04 6.99 -11.61
N LYS A 260 8.56 8.05 -12.25
CA LYS A 260 9.96 8.46 -12.10
C LYS A 260 10.06 9.30 -10.83
N GLY A 261 11.21 9.29 -10.17
CA GLY A 261 11.45 10.19 -9.04
C GLY A 261 11.43 11.63 -9.54
N ASP A 262 10.51 12.44 -9.01
CA ASP A 262 10.56 13.88 -9.23
C ASP A 262 11.91 14.40 -8.69
N GLU A 263 12.66 15.14 -9.53
CA GLU A 263 13.95 15.77 -9.16
C GLU A 263 13.82 16.70 -7.93
N THR A 264 12.60 17.00 -7.49
CA THR A 264 12.27 17.83 -6.33
C THR A 264 12.37 17.12 -4.97
N GLU A 265 12.37 15.78 -4.89
CA GLU A 265 12.54 15.06 -3.60
C GLU A 265 13.99 14.63 -3.32
N SER A 266 14.89 14.70 -4.30
CA SER A 266 16.33 14.47 -4.08
C SER A 266 17.06 15.73 -3.63
N LYS A 267 16.67 16.30 -2.50
CA LYS A 267 17.64 17.02 -1.65
C LYS A 267 17.84 16.20 -0.38
N PRO A 268 19.03 15.58 -0.21
CA PRO A 268 19.36 14.98 1.07
C PRO A 268 19.19 16.02 2.18
N LEU A 269 18.70 15.57 3.33
CA LEU A 269 18.83 16.24 4.63
C LEU A 269 20.32 16.34 5.00
N THR A 270 21.09 17.11 4.24
CA THR A 270 22.50 17.42 4.50
C THR A 270 22.81 18.86 4.10
N ALA A 271 21.91 19.78 4.45
CA ALA A 271 22.15 21.22 4.34
C ALA A 271 21.63 21.98 5.58
N THR A 272 21.95 21.47 6.78
CA THR A 272 21.75 22.21 8.05
C THR A 272 23.02 22.22 8.92
N LYS A 273 24.20 21.90 8.39
CA LYS A 273 25.45 21.98 9.16
C LYS A 273 26.52 22.95 8.65
N THR A 274 26.30 23.69 7.57
CA THR A 274 27.31 24.65 7.04
C THR A 274 26.93 26.13 7.20
N THR A 275 25.80 26.45 7.82
CA THR A 275 25.40 27.85 8.09
C THR A 275 25.65 28.31 9.52
N VAL A 276 26.08 27.41 10.42
CA VAL A 276 26.43 27.79 11.81
C VAL A 276 27.94 28.04 11.97
N GLU A 277 28.81 27.35 11.22
CA GLU A 277 30.27 27.50 11.37
C GLU A 277 30.85 28.77 10.71
N LYS A 278 30.17 29.34 9.69
CA LYS A 278 30.61 30.60 9.06
C LYS A 278 30.11 31.87 9.80
N LYS A 279 29.30 31.72 10.85
CA LYS A 279 28.79 32.86 11.63
C LYS A 279 29.60 33.15 12.90
N GLU A 280 30.47 32.24 13.34
CA GLU A 280 31.36 32.45 14.49
C GLU A 280 32.73 33.05 14.10
N GLU A 281 33.21 32.87 12.87
CA GLU A 281 34.44 33.54 12.39
C GLU A 281 34.23 35.03 12.03
N ILE A 282 33.00 35.49 11.86
CA ILE A 282 32.71 36.91 11.50
C ILE A 282 32.49 37.77 12.76
N ILE A 283 32.28 37.16 13.94
CA ILE A 283 31.98 37.88 15.19
C ILE A 283 33.23 38.08 16.08
N SER A 284 34.35 37.38 15.83
CA SER A 284 35.59 37.54 16.61
C SER A 284 36.57 38.60 16.06
N GLY A 285 36.22 39.30 14.97
CA GLY A 285 37.12 40.21 14.25
C GLY A 285 36.91 41.72 14.46
N SER A 286 36.00 42.18 15.32
CA SER A 286 35.65 43.62 15.39
C SER A 286 35.63 44.25 16.78
N GLU A 287 36.64 43.99 17.62
CA GLU A 287 36.95 44.88 18.75
C GLU A 287 38.45 45.15 18.85
N GLY A 288 38.87 46.36 18.46
CA GLY A 288 40.19 46.87 18.80
C GLY A 288 40.76 47.91 17.84
N VAL A 289 40.93 49.13 18.36
CA VAL A 289 41.84 50.20 17.87
C VAL A 289 41.25 51.13 16.78
N ARG A 290 40.51 52.19 17.14
CA ARG A 290 40.96 53.52 17.67
C ARG A 290 41.54 54.47 16.60
N ALA A 291 40.69 55.45 16.22
CA ALA A 291 40.97 56.87 15.95
C ALA A 291 42.00 57.31 14.88
N ARG A 292 41.53 58.01 13.82
CA ARG A 292 41.76 59.46 13.58
C ARG A 292 41.27 59.95 12.20
N LYS A 293 40.47 61.03 12.24
CA LYS A 293 40.45 62.24 11.39
C LYS A 293 40.37 62.13 9.84
N LYS A 294 39.28 62.66 9.28
CA LYS A 294 39.22 63.38 7.97
C LYS A 294 40.14 64.63 8.00
N PRO A 295 40.69 65.09 6.86
CA PRO A 295 39.98 65.97 5.89
C PRO A 295 40.24 65.59 4.41
N LYS A 296 39.27 65.67 3.48
CA LYS A 296 38.84 66.83 2.68
C LYS A 296 39.99 67.52 1.90
N LYS A 297 40.01 67.36 0.56
CA LYS A 297 40.16 68.38 -0.51
C LYS A 297 40.52 67.67 -1.85
N ILE A 298 39.81 67.97 -2.96
CA ILE A 298 40.17 68.90 -4.07
C ILE A 298 41.45 68.37 -4.77
N ASP A 299 41.50 68.01 -6.05
CA ASP A 299 40.83 68.46 -7.29
C ASP A 299 40.39 67.27 -8.17
#